data_AF-A0AA35SPL2-F1
#
_entry.id   AF-A0AA35SPL2-F1
#
_cell.length_a   1.000
_cell.length_b   1.000
_cell.length_c   1.000
_cell.angle_alpha   90.00
_cell.angle_beta   90.00
_cell.angle_gamma   90.00
#
_symmetry.space_group_name_H-M   'P 1'
#
loop_
_entity.id
_entity.type
_entity.pdbx_description
1 polymer ?
#
loop_
_entity_poly.entity_id
_entity_poly.type
_entity_poly.pdbx_seq_one_letter_code
_entity_poly.pdbx_strand_id
1 'polypeptide(L)'
;MSPLEATLGKTHGLVSLVKGCLENDPRRRPTTSQALDRMRDMMARLRPPFLHMNRFQLEKTLTDKSAEAEAQAREIADNRRRLQHLNQGIEELRSKKAELEKEVEVTARKKAELQAVTELKAVEMKDLKKNFEQLKLEKSGMEEACQGMDEVVKIKEENSKATRQLLEAKSQQLLQLESALGDKYRELASVRERCTSLLTQNQKLMVTEQEQKRQLSEQKSALAEKTQHLEEKDHQLSSLQGKCSSLETQVYASQTQLLVTQSENQTLKTQERVNADILSLKEAEIAAITKEMKGKNKLLQSNMKVAELLPGVLKCNLPLKWKTTTEMLMGPMIAQAVVIGEKVYIGGGNMSVKKVRGSGEGMVGGSTDREEKVRAHCSILEYSMTGEGPQWRTIVAPTVFFAMAAVDNQLIVAGGADPDTKSVSDQVSILGSDDNTIIWAQPFPAMPTARYAPSAIGYKRWLAVVRGSVTPDHENPLDVVEELDTSSKQWYKASPLPSPTIRPSLAI
;
A
#
# COMPACT_ATOMS: atom_id res chain seq x y z
N MET A 1 -32.11 -20.44 51.79
CA MET A 1 -32.04 -21.55 50.81
C MET A 1 -30.67 -21.51 50.17
N SER A 2 -29.94 -22.62 50.24
CA SER A 2 -28.56 -22.66 49.75
C SER A 2 -28.53 -22.68 48.20
N PRO A 3 -27.47 -22.16 47.55
CA PRO A 3 -27.31 -22.27 46.08
C PRO A 3 -27.33 -23.71 45.57
N LEU A 4 -27.01 -24.69 46.44
CA LEU A 4 -27.11 -26.12 46.11
C LEU A 4 -28.57 -26.60 45.99
N GLU A 5 -29.48 -26.14 46.84
CA GLU A 5 -30.89 -26.56 46.79
C GLU A 5 -31.63 -26.03 45.55
N ALA A 6 -31.25 -24.85 45.05
CA ALA A 6 -31.76 -24.31 43.79
C ALA A 6 -31.25 -25.06 42.53
N THR A 7 -30.16 -25.82 42.69
CA THR A 7 -29.54 -26.59 41.60
C THR A 7 -30.07 -28.04 41.57
N LEU A 8 -30.38 -28.60 42.74
CA LEU A 8 -31.02 -29.91 42.88
C LEU A 8 -32.48 -29.96 42.38
N GLY A 9 -33.19 -28.82 42.34
CA GLY A 9 -34.50 -28.73 41.69
C GLY A 9 -34.46 -28.87 40.16
N LYS A 10 -33.30 -28.62 39.52
CA LYS A 10 -33.17 -28.60 38.04
C LYS A 10 -32.80 -29.95 37.43
N THR A 11 -32.21 -30.86 38.20
CA THR A 11 -31.89 -32.22 37.76
C THR A 11 -33.13 -33.13 37.73
N HIS A 12 -34.21 -32.73 38.42
CA HIS A 12 -35.45 -33.50 38.51
C HIS A 12 -36.15 -33.71 37.16
N GLY A 13 -36.05 -32.74 36.23
CA GLY A 13 -36.68 -32.84 34.91
C GLY A 13 -36.04 -33.91 34.02
N LEU A 14 -34.72 -33.97 34.01
CA LEU A 14 -33.97 -34.92 33.17
C LEU A 14 -34.07 -36.34 33.72
N VAL A 15 -34.03 -36.48 35.05
CA VAL A 15 -34.26 -37.77 35.73
C VAL A 15 -35.69 -38.27 35.52
N SER A 16 -36.70 -37.38 35.58
CA SER A 16 -38.10 -37.74 35.29
C SER A 16 -38.30 -38.19 33.85
N LEU A 17 -37.66 -37.52 32.89
CA LEU A 17 -37.72 -37.90 31.48
C LEU A 17 -37.08 -39.26 31.23
N VAL A 18 -35.88 -39.49 31.76
CA VAL A 18 -35.17 -40.78 31.66
C VAL A 18 -35.99 -41.90 32.31
N LYS A 19 -36.62 -41.64 33.46
CA LYS A 19 -37.50 -42.60 34.14
C LYS A 19 -38.74 -42.95 33.31
N GLY A 20 -39.35 -41.99 32.61
CA GLY A 20 -40.46 -42.24 31.70
C GLY A 20 -40.06 -43.01 30.44
N CYS A 21 -38.86 -42.77 29.90
CA CYS A 21 -38.34 -43.52 28.77
C CYS A 21 -38.00 -44.99 29.13
N LEU A 22 -37.65 -45.24 30.40
CA LEU A 22 -37.30 -46.56 30.92
C LEU A 22 -38.49 -47.29 31.58
N GLU A 23 -39.72 -46.81 31.39
CA GLU A 23 -40.90 -47.40 32.02
C GLU A 23 -41.15 -48.83 31.50
N ASN A 24 -41.49 -49.77 32.40
CA ASN A 24 -41.59 -51.19 32.07
C ASN A 24 -42.74 -51.52 31.11
N ASP A 25 -43.78 -50.67 31.07
CA ASP A 25 -44.88 -50.78 30.10
C ASP A 25 -44.55 -50.00 28.81
N PRO A 26 -44.35 -50.68 27.66
CA PRO A 26 -44.00 -50.03 26.39
C PRO A 26 -45.04 -49.02 25.91
N ARG A 27 -46.31 -49.17 26.31
CA ARG A 27 -47.40 -48.27 25.90
C ARG A 27 -47.40 -46.94 26.65
N ARG A 28 -46.69 -46.86 27.77
CA ARG A 28 -46.56 -45.64 28.59
C ARG A 28 -45.28 -44.87 28.31
N ARG A 29 -44.33 -45.46 27.57
CA ARG A 29 -43.11 -44.77 27.16
C ARG A 29 -43.47 -43.58 26.26
N PRO A 30 -42.90 -42.39 26.51
CA PRO A 30 -43.06 -41.29 25.59
C PRO A 30 -42.49 -41.70 24.23
N THR A 31 -43.20 -41.32 23.16
CA THR A 31 -42.66 -41.49 21.81
C THR A 31 -41.38 -40.66 21.66
N THR A 32 -40.52 -41.02 20.71
CA THR A 32 -39.28 -40.28 20.43
C THR A 32 -39.54 -38.78 20.21
N SER A 33 -40.63 -38.44 19.52
CA SER A 33 -41.05 -37.04 19.33
C SER A 33 -41.37 -36.35 20.66
N GLN A 34 -42.14 -37.00 21.53
CA GLN A 34 -42.52 -36.44 22.84
C GLN A 34 -41.32 -36.29 23.77
N ALA A 35 -40.36 -37.22 23.73
CA ALA A 35 -39.13 -37.12 24.50
C ALA A 35 -38.25 -35.96 24.00
N LEU A 36 -38.12 -35.80 22.68
CA LEU A 36 -37.38 -34.69 22.07
C LEU A 36 -38.02 -33.33 22.36
N ASP A 37 -39.35 -33.23 22.31
CA ASP A 37 -40.05 -31.98 22.63
C ASP A 37 -39.87 -31.61 24.11
N ARG A 38 -39.89 -32.59 25.02
CA ARG A 38 -39.60 -32.37 26.45
C ARG A 38 -38.15 -31.97 26.70
N MET A 39 -37.19 -32.54 25.98
CA MET A 39 -35.78 -32.11 26.03
C MET A 39 -35.62 -30.68 25.50
N ARG A 40 -36.30 -30.34 24.39
CA ARG A 40 -36.26 -28.99 23.82
C ARG A 40 -36.83 -27.95 24.78
N ASP A 41 -37.94 -28.27 25.44
CA ASP A 41 -38.56 -27.37 26.43
C ASP A 41 -37.69 -27.21 27.69
N MET A 42 -37.03 -28.28 28.15
CA MET A 42 -36.04 -28.19 29.23
C MET A 42 -34.84 -27.33 28.83
N MET A 43 -34.27 -27.52 27.63
CA MET A 43 -33.15 -26.70 27.16
C MET A 43 -33.53 -25.24 26.95
N ALA A 44 -34.77 -24.95 26.55
CA ALA A 44 -35.30 -23.59 26.47
C ALA A 44 -35.39 -22.92 27.85
N ARG A 45 -35.80 -23.66 28.90
CA ARG A 45 -35.87 -23.19 30.29
C ARG A 45 -34.50 -23.09 30.97
N LEU A 46 -33.52 -23.88 30.52
CA LEU A 46 -32.14 -23.86 31.02
C LEU A 46 -31.26 -22.82 30.33
N ARG A 47 -31.75 -22.09 29.31
CA ARG A 47 -31.02 -20.95 28.73
C ARG A 47 -30.75 -19.92 29.83
N PRO A 48 -29.47 -19.66 30.18
CA PRO A 48 -29.15 -18.69 31.21
C PRO A 48 -29.59 -17.28 30.75
N PRO A 49 -30.17 -16.44 31.63
CA PRO A 49 -30.50 -15.04 31.30
C PRO A 49 -29.29 -14.23 30.80
N PHE A 50 -28.07 -14.69 31.07
CA PHE A 50 -26.82 -14.12 30.58
C PHE A 50 -26.68 -14.11 29.05
N LEU A 51 -27.29 -15.07 28.33
CA LEU A 51 -27.23 -15.08 26.86
C LEU A 51 -28.10 -13.99 26.23
N HIS A 52 -29.19 -13.59 26.89
CA HIS A 52 -30.02 -12.46 26.43
C HIS A 52 -29.34 -11.12 26.68
N MET A 53 -28.63 -10.98 27.81
CA MET A 53 -27.80 -9.81 28.13
C MET A 53 -26.68 -9.60 27.10
N ASN A 54 -25.94 -10.67 26.78
CA ASN A 54 -24.87 -10.59 25.77
C ASN A 54 -25.44 -10.30 24.37
N ARG A 55 -26.56 -10.93 23.99
CA ARG A 55 -27.20 -10.67 22.71
C ARG A 55 -27.66 -9.22 22.58
N PHE A 56 -28.28 -8.65 23.62
CA PHE A 56 -28.72 -7.25 23.59
C PHE A 56 -27.55 -6.27 23.53
N GLN A 57 -26.46 -6.53 24.26
CA GLN A 57 -25.24 -5.73 24.17
C GLN A 57 -24.57 -5.83 22.79
N LEU A 58 -24.53 -7.02 22.20
CA LEU A 58 -24.04 -7.23 20.84
C LEU A 58 -24.92 -6.54 19.80
N GLU A 59 -26.24 -6.67 19.88
CA GLU A 59 -27.18 -5.98 18.98
C GLU A 59 -27.03 -4.46 19.10
N LYS A 60 -26.91 -3.92 20.31
CA LYS A 60 -26.64 -2.49 20.53
C LYS A 60 -25.30 -2.05 19.95
N THR A 61 -24.23 -2.82 20.18
CA THR A 61 -22.90 -2.51 19.66
C THR A 61 -22.89 -2.57 18.13
N LEU A 62 -23.62 -3.52 17.54
CA LEU A 62 -23.78 -3.66 16.10
C LEU A 62 -24.55 -2.46 15.52
N THR A 63 -25.64 -2.02 16.17
CA THR A 63 -26.38 -0.82 15.72
C THR A 63 -25.55 0.45 15.83
N ASP A 64 -24.79 0.61 16.92
CA ASP A 64 -23.92 1.77 17.12
C ASP A 64 -22.79 1.80 16.06
N LYS A 65 -22.19 0.64 15.77
CA LYS A 65 -21.17 0.50 14.72
C LYS A 65 -21.73 0.68 13.32
N SER A 66 -22.96 0.23 13.06
CA SER A 66 -23.65 0.46 11.79
C SER A 66 -23.92 1.96 11.58
N ALA A 67 -24.36 2.66 12.62
CA ALA A 67 -24.58 4.11 12.58
C ALA A 67 -23.27 4.89 12.36
N GLU A 68 -22.18 4.45 13.00
CA GLU A 68 -20.84 5.02 12.79
C GLU A 68 -20.36 4.82 11.34
N ALA A 69 -20.55 3.62 10.78
CA ALA A 69 -20.21 3.32 9.39
C ALA A 69 -21.04 4.14 8.39
N GLU A 70 -22.33 4.33 8.64
CA GLU A 70 -23.18 5.20 7.82
C GLU A 70 -22.75 6.66 7.88
N ALA A 71 -22.35 7.16 9.05
CA ALA A 71 -21.85 8.52 9.21
C ALA A 71 -20.54 8.72 8.42
N GLN A 72 -19.61 7.77 8.51
CA GLN A 72 -18.37 7.79 7.72
C GLN A 72 -18.64 7.71 6.21
N ALA A 73 -19.59 6.87 5.78
CA ALA A 73 -19.97 6.79 4.36
C ALA A 73 -20.54 8.11 3.84
N ARG A 74 -21.33 8.84 4.64
CA ARG A 74 -21.83 10.17 4.29
C ARG A 74 -20.70 11.20 4.20
N GLU A 75 -19.75 11.17 5.12
CA GLU A 75 -18.58 12.06 5.11
C GLU A 75 -17.70 11.80 3.87
N ILE A 76 -17.46 10.54 3.52
CA ILE A 76 -16.73 10.16 2.29
C ILE A 76 -17.47 10.66 1.04
N ALA A 77 -18.80 10.53 1.01
CA ALA A 77 -19.61 11.03 -0.10
C ALA A 77 -19.54 12.56 -0.23
N ASP A 78 -19.57 13.30 0.88
CA ASP A 78 -19.45 14.76 0.86
C ASP A 78 -18.04 15.20 0.41
N ASN A 79 -16.99 14.55 0.90
CA ASN A 79 -15.62 14.80 0.47
C ASN A 79 -15.43 14.50 -1.04
N ARG A 80 -16.06 13.45 -1.57
CA ARG A 80 -16.03 13.14 -3.00
C ARG A 80 -16.69 14.23 -3.84
N ARG A 81 -17.80 14.82 -3.36
CA ARG A 81 -18.45 15.97 -4.02
C ARG A 81 -17.57 17.21 -3.98
N ARG A 82 -16.91 17.49 -2.85
CA ARG A 82 -15.96 18.62 -2.72
C ARG A 82 -14.78 18.47 -3.69
N LEU A 83 -14.22 17.27 -3.80
CA LEU A 83 -13.15 16.98 -4.77
C LEU A 83 -13.61 17.15 -6.22
N GLN A 84 -14.84 16.75 -6.56
CA GLN A 84 -15.41 16.98 -7.89
C GLN A 84 -15.53 18.48 -8.20
N HIS A 85 -16.03 19.29 -7.25
CA HIS A 85 -16.10 20.74 -7.40
C HIS A 85 -14.72 21.38 -7.55
N LEU A 86 -13.73 20.95 -6.78
CA LEU A 86 -12.35 21.45 -6.90
C LEU A 86 -11.74 21.10 -8.26
N ASN A 87 -11.93 19.87 -8.74
CA ASN A 87 -11.44 19.46 -10.06
C ASN A 87 -12.11 20.26 -11.19
N GLN A 88 -13.41 20.52 -11.08
CA GLN A 88 -14.11 21.39 -12.03
C GLN A 88 -13.53 22.82 -12.01
N GLY A 89 -13.26 23.38 -10.83
CA GLY A 89 -12.60 24.69 -10.70
C GLY A 89 -11.19 24.73 -11.29
N ILE A 90 -10.41 23.65 -11.16
CA ILE A 90 -9.08 23.53 -11.78
C ILE A 90 -9.18 23.55 -13.31
N GLU A 91 -10.16 22.84 -13.88
CA GLU A 91 -10.37 22.85 -15.33
C GLU A 91 -10.83 24.22 -15.86
N GLU A 92 -11.70 24.92 -15.13
CA GLU A 92 -12.07 26.31 -15.45
C GLU A 92 -10.86 27.26 -15.43
N LEU A 93 -9.97 27.11 -14.44
CA LEU A 93 -8.73 27.89 -14.36
C LEU A 93 -7.76 27.56 -15.50
N ARG A 94 -7.64 26.29 -15.90
CA ARG A 94 -6.84 25.88 -17.06
C ARG A 94 -7.38 26.48 -18.35
N SER A 95 -8.70 26.49 -18.53
CA SER A 95 -9.35 27.12 -19.69
C SER A 95 -9.08 28.63 -19.73
N LYS A 96 -9.26 29.34 -18.60
CA LYS A 96 -8.98 30.78 -18.51
C LYS A 96 -7.50 31.11 -18.77
N LYS A 97 -6.58 30.27 -18.27
CA LYS A 97 -5.15 30.42 -18.55
C LYS A 97 -4.87 30.31 -20.05
N ALA A 98 -5.45 29.33 -20.73
CA ALA A 98 -5.28 29.15 -22.18
C ALA A 98 -5.87 30.31 -22.99
N GLU A 99 -6.98 30.91 -22.56
CA GLU A 99 -7.53 32.13 -23.17
C GLU A 99 -6.59 33.32 -23.00
N LEU A 100 -6.05 33.54 -21.80
CA LEU A 100 -5.09 34.61 -21.54
C LEU A 100 -3.79 34.45 -22.34
N GLU A 101 -3.28 33.22 -22.48
CA GLU A 101 -2.11 32.94 -23.31
C GLU A 101 -2.35 33.33 -24.78
N LYS A 102 -3.54 33.07 -25.32
CA LYS A 102 -3.93 33.51 -26.67
C LYS A 102 -4.02 35.03 -26.78
N GLU A 103 -4.59 35.71 -25.78
CA GLU A 103 -4.65 37.19 -25.77
C GLU A 103 -3.25 37.82 -25.73
N VAL A 104 -2.33 37.25 -24.96
CA VAL A 104 -0.93 37.68 -24.92
C VAL A 104 -0.26 37.50 -26.28
N GLU A 105 -0.49 36.37 -26.96
CA GLU A 105 0.06 36.13 -28.30
C GLU A 105 -0.47 37.14 -29.33
N VAL A 106 -1.78 37.42 -29.32
CA VAL A 106 -2.40 38.44 -30.20
C VAL A 106 -1.82 39.83 -29.92
N THR A 107 -1.60 40.17 -28.65
CA THR A 107 -1.02 41.46 -28.26
C THR A 107 0.45 41.57 -28.70
N ALA A 108 1.22 40.48 -28.59
CA ALA A 108 2.59 40.42 -29.07
C ALA A 108 2.68 40.63 -30.60
N ARG A 109 1.77 40.00 -31.37
CA ARG A 109 1.68 40.22 -32.83
C ARG A 109 1.35 41.67 -33.19
N LYS A 110 0.34 42.26 -32.54
CA LYS A 110 -0.01 43.68 -32.74
C LYS A 110 1.15 44.63 -32.41
N LYS A 111 1.93 44.32 -31.37
CA LYS A 111 3.13 45.09 -31.01
C LYS A 111 4.20 45.00 -32.10
N ALA A 112 4.44 43.81 -32.65
CA ALA A 112 5.39 43.61 -33.75
C ALA A 112 4.96 44.35 -35.02
N GLU A 113 3.67 44.33 -35.36
CA GLU A 113 3.11 45.11 -36.49
C GLU A 113 3.30 46.62 -36.30
N LEU A 114 2.98 47.13 -35.11
CA LEU A 114 3.19 48.54 -34.76
C LEU A 114 4.67 48.94 -34.88
N GLN A 115 5.58 48.08 -34.44
CA GLN A 115 7.02 48.31 -34.55
C GLN A 115 7.46 48.39 -36.02
N ALA A 116 7.02 47.45 -36.85
CA ALA A 116 7.28 47.47 -38.29
C ALA A 116 6.75 48.73 -38.98
N VAL A 117 5.55 49.20 -38.60
CA VAL A 117 4.98 50.45 -39.12
C VAL A 117 5.81 51.67 -38.71
N THR A 118 6.31 51.73 -37.48
CA THR A 118 7.22 52.81 -37.05
C THR A 118 8.55 52.80 -37.80
N GLU A 119 9.11 51.62 -38.09
CA GLU A 119 10.33 51.49 -38.87
C GLU A 119 10.13 51.97 -40.32
N LEU A 120 9.02 51.58 -40.96
CA LEU A 120 8.62 52.07 -42.28
C LEU A 120 8.48 53.60 -42.32
N LYS A 121 7.76 54.18 -41.36
CA LYS A 121 7.61 55.64 -41.26
C LYS A 121 8.93 56.37 -41.01
N ALA A 122 9.86 55.75 -40.28
CA ALA A 122 11.19 56.33 -40.06
C ALA A 122 12.00 56.41 -41.36
N VAL A 123 11.85 55.42 -42.25
CA VAL A 123 12.45 55.44 -43.60
C VAL A 123 11.83 56.53 -44.46
N GLU A 124 10.49 56.60 -44.54
CA GLU A 124 9.78 57.64 -45.29
C GLU A 124 10.16 59.06 -44.84
N MET A 125 10.28 59.29 -43.53
CA MET A 125 10.74 60.56 -42.97
C MET A 125 12.18 60.91 -43.38
N LYS A 126 13.05 59.89 -43.52
CA LYS A 126 14.44 60.08 -43.95
C LYS A 126 14.51 60.51 -45.42
N ASP A 127 13.68 59.93 -46.27
CA ASP A 127 13.58 60.26 -47.69
C ASP A 127 12.96 61.64 -47.91
N LEU A 128 11.90 61.98 -47.16
CA LEU A 128 11.32 63.32 -47.14
C LEU A 128 12.33 64.39 -46.72
N LYS A 129 13.16 64.10 -45.71
CA LYS A 129 14.22 65.01 -45.28
C LYS A 129 15.28 65.23 -46.36
N LYS A 130 15.62 64.17 -47.10
CA LYS A 130 16.55 64.24 -48.24
C LYS A 130 15.98 65.08 -49.38
N ASN A 131 14.71 64.86 -49.74
CA ASN A 131 14.00 65.65 -50.75
C ASN A 131 13.87 67.12 -50.35
N PHE A 132 13.64 67.40 -49.06
CA PHE A 132 13.57 68.77 -48.55
C PHE A 132 14.91 69.52 -48.67
N GLU A 133 16.04 68.87 -48.36
CA GLU A 133 17.37 69.47 -48.56
C GLU A 133 17.70 69.67 -50.04
N GLN A 134 17.23 68.78 -50.92
CA GLN A 134 17.40 68.93 -52.37
C GLN A 134 16.58 70.11 -52.94
N LEU A 135 15.32 70.26 -52.51
CA LEU A 135 14.49 71.41 -52.85
C LEU A 135 15.05 72.74 -52.30
N LYS A 136 15.74 72.70 -51.16
CA LYS A 136 16.45 73.86 -50.59
C LYS A 136 17.64 74.28 -51.47
N LEU A 137 18.32 73.32 -52.08
CA LEU A 137 19.41 73.55 -53.04
C LEU A 137 18.87 74.10 -54.38
N GLU A 138 17.74 73.59 -54.86
CA GLU A 138 17.07 74.08 -56.08
C GLU A 138 16.47 75.47 -55.89
N LYS A 139 15.96 75.78 -54.69
CA LYS A 139 15.49 77.12 -54.35
C LYS A 139 16.62 78.15 -54.34
N SER A 140 17.83 77.81 -53.86
CA SER A 140 18.96 78.74 -53.94
C SER A 140 19.50 78.93 -55.37
N GLY A 141 19.19 78.00 -56.29
CA GLY A 141 19.49 78.14 -57.73
C GLY A 141 18.45 78.94 -58.52
N MET A 142 17.19 79.00 -58.06
CA MET A 142 16.13 79.78 -58.71
C MET A 142 16.08 81.26 -58.28
N GLU A 143 16.76 81.65 -57.21
CA GLU A 143 16.84 83.06 -56.78
C GLU A 143 17.80 83.91 -57.66
N GLU A 144 18.46 83.31 -58.67
CA GLU A 144 19.34 84.00 -59.63
C GLU A 144 18.76 84.21 -61.04
N ALA A 145 17.50 83.82 -61.30
CA ALA A 145 16.87 84.02 -62.60
C ALA A 145 15.39 84.41 -62.48
N CYS A 146 15.12 85.71 -62.50
CA CYS A 146 14.18 86.37 -63.43
C CYS A 146 13.68 87.72 -62.88
N GLN A 147 13.99 88.77 -63.65
CA GLN A 147 13.23 90.01 -63.69
C GLN A 147 11.87 89.74 -64.36
N GLY A 148 10.80 90.13 -63.67
CA GLY A 148 9.40 90.03 -64.11
C GLY A 148 8.47 90.39 -62.94
N MET A 149 8.47 91.67 -62.57
CA MET A 149 8.02 92.13 -61.24
C MET A 149 6.51 91.99 -60.94
N ASP A 150 5.66 91.65 -61.91
CA ASP A 150 4.21 91.45 -61.68
C ASP A 150 3.80 89.97 -61.53
N GLU A 151 4.48 89.03 -62.20
CA GLU A 151 4.27 87.59 -61.99
C GLU A 151 4.88 87.10 -60.67
N VAL A 152 5.97 87.72 -60.21
CA VAL A 152 6.59 87.42 -58.91
C VAL A 152 5.66 87.77 -57.75
N VAL A 153 4.86 88.85 -57.84
CA VAL A 153 3.89 89.21 -56.79
C VAL A 153 2.76 88.20 -56.73
N LYS A 154 2.22 87.79 -57.88
CA LYS A 154 1.18 86.77 -57.96
C LYS A 154 1.67 85.41 -57.45
N ILE A 155 2.88 84.99 -57.83
CA ILE A 155 3.52 83.78 -57.32
C ILE A 155 3.79 83.90 -55.81
N LYS A 156 4.19 85.07 -55.29
CA LYS A 156 4.36 85.30 -53.83
C LYS A 156 3.04 85.17 -53.07
N GLU A 157 1.94 85.68 -53.62
CA GLU A 157 0.61 85.55 -53.01
C GLU A 157 0.10 84.10 -53.05
N GLU A 158 0.24 83.42 -54.19
CA GLU A 158 -0.12 82.01 -54.32
C GLU A 158 0.74 81.12 -53.41
N ASN A 159 2.04 81.41 -53.29
CA ASN A 159 2.95 80.71 -52.39
C ASN A 159 2.65 81.03 -50.91
N SER A 160 2.26 82.27 -50.58
CA SER A 160 1.78 82.64 -49.24
C SER A 160 0.49 81.89 -48.88
N LYS A 161 -0.43 81.74 -49.84
CA LYS A 161 -1.68 81.00 -49.69
C LYS A 161 -1.42 79.50 -49.52
N ALA A 162 -0.55 78.92 -50.35
CA ALA A 162 -0.13 77.52 -50.23
C ALA A 162 0.58 77.25 -48.89
N THR A 163 1.44 78.17 -48.44
CA THR A 163 2.13 78.06 -47.15
C THR A 163 1.14 78.11 -45.99
N ARG A 164 0.13 79.00 -46.04
CA ARG A 164 -0.94 79.05 -45.02
C ARG A 164 -1.77 77.77 -45.00
N GLN A 165 -2.19 77.27 -46.17
CA GLN A 165 -2.94 76.01 -46.27
C GLN A 165 -2.14 74.81 -45.76
N LEU A 166 -0.84 74.75 -46.08
CA LEU A 166 0.05 73.72 -45.57
C LEU A 166 0.22 73.80 -44.05
N LEU A 167 0.38 75.01 -43.50
CA LEU A 167 0.51 75.21 -42.06
C LEU A 167 -0.77 74.80 -41.32
N GLU A 168 -1.93 75.14 -41.87
CA GLU A 168 -3.23 74.80 -41.31
C GLU A 168 -3.52 73.30 -41.38
N ALA A 169 -3.21 72.65 -42.50
CA ALA A 169 -3.31 71.19 -42.64
C ALA A 169 -2.37 70.46 -41.64
N LYS A 170 -1.13 70.95 -41.47
CA LYS A 170 -0.19 70.41 -40.48
C LYS A 170 -0.67 70.62 -39.05
N SER A 171 -1.26 71.77 -38.74
CA SER A 171 -1.83 72.07 -37.42
C SER A 171 -3.01 71.14 -37.10
N GLN A 172 -3.89 70.91 -38.08
CA GLN A 172 -5.01 69.96 -37.94
C GLN A 172 -4.53 68.52 -37.76
N GLN A 173 -3.51 68.08 -38.52
CA GLN A 173 -2.89 66.77 -38.31
C GLN A 173 -2.26 66.62 -36.92
N LEU A 174 -1.58 67.67 -36.43
CA LEU A 174 -1.01 67.69 -35.08
C LEU A 174 -2.09 67.52 -34.01
N LEU A 175 -3.19 68.27 -34.10
CA LEU A 175 -4.32 68.15 -33.18
C LEU A 175 -4.95 66.74 -33.19
N GLN A 176 -5.10 66.14 -34.37
CA GLN A 176 -5.61 64.77 -34.49
C GLN A 176 -4.67 63.75 -33.84
N LEU A 177 -3.36 63.90 -34.04
CA LEU A 177 -2.35 63.05 -33.43
C LEU A 177 -2.31 63.22 -31.90
N GLU A 178 -2.39 64.45 -31.40
CA GLU A 178 -2.47 64.73 -29.95
C GLU A 178 -3.70 64.11 -29.32
N SER A 179 -4.86 64.20 -29.97
CA SER A 179 -6.09 63.55 -29.52
C SER A 179 -5.93 62.02 -29.48
N ALA A 180 -5.43 61.42 -30.56
CA ALA A 180 -5.23 59.97 -30.64
C ALA A 180 -4.21 59.47 -29.61
N LEU A 181 -3.16 60.26 -29.35
CA LEU A 181 -2.18 59.97 -28.31
C LEU A 181 -2.81 60.05 -26.92
N GLY A 182 -3.66 61.04 -26.67
CA GLY A 182 -4.44 61.17 -25.44
C GLY A 182 -5.35 59.97 -25.17
N ASP A 183 -6.03 59.47 -26.20
CA ASP A 183 -6.85 58.26 -26.13
C ASP A 183 -6.00 57.03 -25.78
N LYS A 184 -4.82 56.89 -26.40
CA LYS A 184 -3.89 55.79 -26.10
C LYS A 184 -3.36 55.85 -24.67
N TYR A 185 -3.07 57.03 -24.13
CA TYR A 185 -2.67 57.18 -22.73
C TYR A 185 -3.81 56.80 -21.76
N ARG A 186 -5.06 57.14 -22.08
CA ARG A 186 -6.23 56.70 -21.29
C ARG A 186 -6.42 55.19 -21.31
N GLU A 187 -6.28 54.57 -22.48
CA GLU A 187 -6.34 53.11 -22.65
C GLU A 187 -5.24 52.43 -21.81
N LEU A 188 -4.01 52.95 -21.86
CA LEU A 188 -2.88 52.43 -21.09
C LEU A 188 -3.08 52.58 -19.58
N ALA A 189 -3.67 53.69 -19.13
CA ALA A 189 -4.04 53.89 -17.73
C ALA A 189 -5.09 52.85 -17.27
N SER A 190 -6.13 52.60 -18.07
CA SER A 190 -7.15 51.57 -17.78
C SER A 190 -6.56 50.17 -17.70
N VAL A 191 -5.64 49.82 -18.60
CA VAL A 191 -4.94 48.52 -18.57
C VAL A 191 -4.09 48.41 -17.30
N ARG A 192 -3.37 49.47 -16.92
CA ARG A 192 -2.54 49.48 -15.70
C ARG A 192 -3.38 49.24 -14.45
N GLU A 193 -4.54 49.88 -14.35
CA GLU A 193 -5.47 49.68 -13.23
C GLU A 193 -6.00 48.23 -13.17
N ARG A 194 -6.33 47.65 -14.32
CA ARG A 194 -6.76 46.25 -14.44
C ARG A 194 -5.65 45.28 -14.00
N CYS A 195 -4.42 45.52 -14.42
CA CYS A 195 -3.25 44.72 -14.00
C CYS A 195 -3.02 44.81 -12.49
N THR A 196 -3.15 46.00 -11.89
CA THR A 196 -3.02 46.14 -10.43
C THR A 196 -4.13 45.39 -9.68
N SER A 197 -5.37 45.45 -10.17
CA SER A 197 -6.50 44.70 -9.59
C SER A 197 -6.27 43.19 -9.64
N LEU A 198 -5.82 42.67 -10.79
CA LEU A 198 -5.48 41.25 -10.96
C LEU A 198 -4.32 40.80 -10.06
N LEU A 199 -3.29 41.64 -9.89
CA LEU A 199 -2.18 41.36 -8.98
C LEU A 199 -2.68 41.24 -7.53
N THR A 200 -3.53 42.16 -7.07
CA THR A 200 -4.14 42.08 -5.74
C THR A 200 -5.02 40.85 -5.59
N GLN A 201 -5.79 40.47 -6.62
CA GLN A 201 -6.59 39.25 -6.60
C GLN A 201 -5.72 37.99 -6.49
N ASN A 202 -4.63 37.91 -7.26
CA ASN A 202 -3.70 36.78 -7.20
C ASN A 202 -3.02 36.67 -5.84
N GLN A 203 -2.65 37.79 -5.20
CA GLN A 203 -2.12 37.77 -3.84
C GLN A 203 -3.13 37.20 -2.84
N LYS A 204 -4.42 37.58 -2.93
CA LYS A 204 -5.47 37.01 -2.07
C LYS A 204 -5.66 35.51 -2.28
N LEU A 205 -5.63 35.05 -3.53
CA LEU A 205 -5.74 33.64 -3.85
C LEU A 205 -4.55 32.83 -3.30
N MET A 206 -3.33 33.37 -3.41
CA MET A 206 -2.13 32.73 -2.86
C MET A 206 -2.19 32.54 -1.35
N VAL A 207 -2.65 33.58 -0.61
CA VAL A 207 -2.86 33.48 0.85
C VAL A 207 -3.93 32.43 1.19
N THR A 208 -5.01 32.40 0.41
CA THR A 208 -6.09 31.40 0.60
C THR A 208 -5.59 29.98 0.35
N GLU A 209 -4.77 29.77 -0.68
CA GLU A 209 -4.17 28.47 -0.99
C GLU A 209 -3.20 28.02 0.12
N GLN A 210 -2.38 28.94 0.65
CA GLN A 210 -1.49 28.63 1.78
C GLN A 210 -2.27 28.21 3.04
N GLU A 211 -3.36 28.92 3.35
CA GLU A 211 -4.22 28.57 4.49
C GLU A 211 -4.91 27.21 4.30
N GLN A 212 -5.39 26.91 3.08
CA GLN A 212 -5.94 25.59 2.77
C GLN A 212 -4.89 24.47 2.90
N LYS A 213 -3.64 24.71 2.47
CA LYS A 213 -2.54 23.74 2.66
C LYS A 213 -2.23 23.51 4.13
N ARG A 214 -2.27 24.57 4.96
CA ARG A 214 -2.10 24.47 6.41
C ARG A 214 -3.20 23.60 7.04
N GLN A 215 -4.46 23.89 6.72
CA GLN A 215 -5.60 23.10 7.21
C GLN A 215 -5.54 21.63 6.77
N LEU A 216 -5.13 21.36 5.53
CA LEU A 216 -4.95 19.99 5.04
C LEU A 216 -3.82 19.27 5.78
N SER A 217 -2.73 19.97 6.13
CA SER A 217 -1.64 19.42 6.93
C SER A 217 -2.10 19.06 8.34
N GLU A 218 -2.88 19.92 8.98
CA GLU A 218 -3.46 19.68 10.31
C GLU A 218 -4.41 18.48 10.31
N GLN A 219 -5.27 18.38 9.30
CA GLN A 219 -6.17 17.23 9.12
C GLN A 219 -5.39 15.92 8.92
N LYS A 220 -4.31 15.94 8.13
CA LYS A 220 -3.43 14.77 7.96
C LYS A 220 -2.76 14.35 9.27
N SER A 221 -2.31 15.31 10.08
CA SER A 221 -1.74 15.03 11.41
C SER A 221 -2.78 14.38 12.33
N ALA A 222 -3.98 14.95 12.41
CA ALA A 222 -5.06 14.40 13.22
C ALA A 222 -5.49 12.99 12.76
N LEU A 223 -5.47 12.71 11.45
CA LEU A 223 -5.75 11.38 10.91
C LEU A 223 -4.63 10.38 11.29
N ALA A 224 -3.37 10.81 11.25
CA ALA A 224 -2.24 9.97 11.65
C ALA A 224 -2.32 9.59 13.14
N GLU A 225 -2.65 10.55 14.02
CA GLU A 225 -2.87 10.29 15.45
C GLU A 225 -4.01 9.30 15.69
N LYS A 226 -5.14 9.46 14.97
CA LYS A 226 -6.26 8.49 15.04
C LYS A 226 -5.87 7.10 14.56
N THR A 227 -5.06 7.03 13.50
CA THR A 227 -4.58 5.74 12.95
C THR A 227 -3.67 5.04 13.95
N GLN A 228 -2.74 5.76 14.57
CA GLN A 228 -1.88 5.23 15.64
C GLN A 228 -2.73 4.72 16.82
N HIS A 229 -3.76 5.46 17.22
CA HIS A 229 -4.64 5.00 18.30
C HIS A 229 -5.41 3.72 17.95
N LEU A 230 -5.82 3.55 16.69
CA LEU A 230 -6.44 2.31 16.22
C LEU A 230 -5.45 1.14 16.24
N GLU A 231 -4.21 1.35 15.79
CA GLU A 231 -3.16 0.31 15.84
C GLU A 231 -2.88 -0.14 17.28
N GLU A 232 -2.83 0.80 18.24
CA GLU A 232 -2.70 0.50 19.67
C GLU A 232 -3.88 -0.35 20.18
N LYS A 233 -5.10 -0.06 19.74
CA LYS A 233 -6.29 -0.83 20.10
C LYS A 233 -6.26 -2.24 19.50
N ASP A 234 -5.82 -2.40 18.26
CA ASP A 234 -5.66 -3.71 17.62
C ASP A 234 -4.59 -4.57 18.32
N HIS A 235 -3.51 -3.95 18.79
CA HIS A 235 -2.50 -4.64 19.61
C HIS A 235 -3.09 -5.10 20.96
N GLN A 236 -3.90 -4.26 21.60
CA GLN A 236 -4.62 -4.63 22.83
C GLN A 236 -5.59 -5.80 22.59
N LEU A 237 -6.34 -5.77 21.49
CA LEU A 237 -7.26 -6.85 21.11
C LEU A 237 -6.51 -8.16 20.84
N SER A 238 -5.41 -8.11 20.08
CA SER A 238 -4.58 -9.28 19.80
C SER A 238 -3.99 -9.88 21.08
N SER A 239 -3.55 -9.03 22.02
CA SER A 239 -3.08 -9.48 23.33
C SER A 239 -4.18 -10.19 24.14
N LEU A 240 -5.39 -9.63 24.15
CA LEU A 240 -6.54 -10.24 24.82
C LEU A 240 -6.95 -11.57 24.17
N GLN A 241 -6.95 -11.66 22.84
CA GLN A 241 -7.21 -12.90 22.11
C GLN A 241 -6.18 -13.98 22.42
N GLY A 242 -4.89 -13.61 22.52
CA GLY A 242 -3.83 -14.53 22.97
C GLY A 242 -4.06 -15.05 24.39
N LYS A 243 -4.49 -14.18 25.32
CA LYS A 243 -4.86 -14.60 26.68
C LYS A 243 -6.07 -15.54 26.69
N CYS A 244 -7.10 -15.25 25.89
CA CYS A 244 -8.26 -16.14 25.75
C CYS A 244 -7.86 -17.52 25.21
N SER A 245 -7.04 -17.58 24.16
CA SER A 245 -6.57 -18.85 23.58
C SER A 245 -5.74 -19.68 24.58
N SER A 246 -4.91 -19.02 25.40
CA SER A 246 -4.15 -19.65 26.47
C SER A 246 -5.07 -20.23 27.55
N LEU A 247 -6.08 -19.47 27.98
CA LEU A 247 -7.08 -19.95 28.95
C LEU A 247 -7.90 -21.11 28.40
N GLU A 248 -8.30 -21.08 27.14
CA GLU A 248 -8.99 -22.20 26.48
C GLU A 248 -8.12 -23.46 26.50
N THR A 249 -6.83 -23.33 26.15
CA THR A 249 -5.87 -24.45 26.19
C THR A 249 -5.73 -25.00 27.61
N GLN A 250 -5.69 -24.13 28.62
CA GLN A 250 -5.63 -24.53 30.03
C GLN A 250 -6.90 -25.29 30.46
N VAL A 251 -8.08 -24.82 30.04
CA VAL A 251 -9.35 -25.49 30.30
C VAL A 251 -9.38 -26.88 29.66
N TYR A 252 -8.95 -27.01 28.40
CA TYR A 252 -8.84 -28.32 27.73
C TYR A 252 -7.86 -29.26 28.43
N ALA A 253 -6.71 -28.75 28.88
CA ALA A 253 -5.73 -29.54 29.61
C ALA A 253 -6.31 -30.05 30.95
N SER A 254 -6.97 -29.18 31.71
CA SER A 254 -7.64 -29.56 32.97
C SER A 254 -8.77 -30.56 32.73
N GLN A 255 -9.54 -30.41 31.66
CA GLN A 255 -10.61 -31.35 31.31
C GLN A 255 -10.06 -32.73 30.92
N THR A 256 -8.93 -32.77 30.21
CA THR A 256 -8.24 -34.02 29.85
C THR A 256 -7.70 -34.73 31.09
N GLN A 257 -7.05 -33.99 32.01
CA GLN A 257 -6.58 -34.55 33.29
C GLN A 257 -7.74 -35.14 34.10
N LEU A 258 -8.88 -34.44 34.16
CA LEU A 258 -10.07 -34.93 34.86
C LEU A 258 -10.57 -36.27 34.28
N LEU A 259 -10.59 -36.41 32.95
CA LEU A 259 -10.98 -37.65 32.28
C LEU A 259 -10.01 -38.80 32.58
N VAL A 260 -8.71 -38.54 32.59
CA VAL A 260 -7.68 -39.53 32.96
C VAL A 260 -7.92 -40.02 34.39
N THR A 261 -8.05 -39.10 35.35
CA THR A 261 -8.30 -39.43 36.77
C THR A 261 -9.63 -40.18 36.95
N GLN A 262 -10.66 -39.88 36.15
CA GLN A 262 -11.91 -40.66 36.16
C GLN A 262 -11.69 -42.10 35.67
N SER A 263 -10.90 -42.30 34.61
CA SER A 263 -10.58 -43.64 34.09
C SER A 263 -9.73 -44.46 35.07
N GLU A 264 -8.76 -43.83 35.74
CA GLU A 264 -7.93 -44.47 36.76
C GLU A 264 -8.79 -44.93 37.95
N ASN A 265 -9.73 -44.09 38.40
CA ASN A 265 -10.67 -44.45 39.45
C ASN A 265 -11.59 -45.63 39.05
N GLN A 266 -12.00 -45.72 37.78
CA GLN A 266 -12.76 -46.89 37.29
C GLN A 266 -11.89 -48.15 37.26
N THR A 267 -10.63 -48.01 36.88
CA THR A 267 -9.65 -49.10 36.85
C THR A 267 -9.35 -49.61 38.27
N LEU A 268 -9.19 -48.72 39.24
CA LEU A 268 -9.03 -49.10 40.65
C LEU A 268 -10.25 -49.84 41.19
N LYS A 269 -11.47 -49.35 40.91
CA LYS A 269 -12.71 -50.04 41.31
C LYS A 269 -12.85 -51.42 40.70
N THR A 270 -12.41 -51.62 39.45
CA THR A 270 -12.43 -52.95 38.82
C THR A 270 -11.36 -53.86 39.40
N GLN A 271 -10.16 -53.34 39.68
CA GLN A 271 -9.12 -54.07 40.39
C GLN A 271 -9.56 -54.52 41.79
N GLU A 272 -10.24 -53.66 42.55
CA GLU A 272 -10.79 -54.00 43.86
C GLU A 272 -11.80 -55.15 43.78
N ARG A 273 -12.66 -55.17 42.75
CA ARG A 273 -13.57 -56.29 42.50
C ARG A 273 -12.82 -57.58 42.18
N VAL A 274 -11.85 -57.52 41.27
CA VAL A 274 -11.02 -58.70 40.92
C VAL A 274 -10.27 -59.22 42.15
N ASN A 275 -9.73 -58.33 42.99
CA ASN A 275 -9.06 -58.72 44.23
C ASN A 275 -10.03 -59.38 45.22
N ALA A 276 -11.27 -58.90 45.33
CA ALA A 276 -12.31 -59.53 46.15
C ALA A 276 -12.68 -60.93 45.60
N ASP A 277 -12.80 -61.08 44.28
CA ASP A 277 -13.05 -62.36 43.63
C ASP A 277 -11.88 -63.34 43.82
N ILE A 278 -10.63 -62.87 43.69
CA ILE A 278 -9.42 -63.66 43.97
C ILE A 278 -9.39 -64.09 45.44
N LEU A 279 -9.75 -63.22 46.39
CA LEU A 279 -9.82 -63.59 47.79
C LEU A 279 -10.87 -64.69 48.02
N SER A 280 -12.06 -64.56 47.42
CA SER A 280 -13.09 -65.60 47.47
C SER A 280 -12.62 -66.92 46.84
N LEU A 281 -11.93 -66.85 45.69
CA LEU A 281 -11.33 -68.02 45.04
C LEU A 281 -10.22 -68.63 45.89
N LYS A 282 -9.36 -67.83 46.52
CA LYS A 282 -8.32 -68.31 47.43
C LYS A 282 -8.91 -68.93 48.68
N GLU A 283 -10.01 -68.41 49.22
CA GLU A 283 -10.72 -69.03 50.34
C GLU A 283 -11.32 -70.37 49.92
N ALA A 284 -11.91 -70.45 48.72
CA ALA A 284 -12.40 -71.70 48.14
C ALA A 284 -11.27 -72.69 47.82
N GLU A 285 -10.14 -72.21 47.32
CA GLU A 285 -8.95 -72.97 47.00
C GLU A 285 -8.23 -73.42 48.27
N ILE A 286 -8.12 -72.60 49.32
CA ILE A 286 -7.64 -73.03 50.63
C ILE A 286 -8.57 -74.09 51.22
N ALA A 287 -9.89 -73.99 51.03
CA ALA A 287 -10.82 -75.06 51.42
C ALA A 287 -10.59 -76.35 50.60
N ALA A 288 -10.30 -76.24 49.30
CA ALA A 288 -9.99 -77.37 48.42
C ALA A 288 -8.59 -77.97 48.67
N ILE A 289 -7.58 -77.15 48.91
CA ILE A 289 -6.20 -77.51 49.26
C ILE A 289 -6.16 -78.07 50.69
N THR A 290 -7.00 -77.62 51.62
CA THR A 290 -7.17 -78.30 52.93
C THR A 290 -7.75 -79.71 52.75
N LYS A 291 -8.52 -79.93 51.67
CA LYS A 291 -9.02 -81.24 51.26
C LYS A 291 -7.99 -82.07 50.47
N GLU A 292 -7.09 -81.42 49.74
CA GLU A 292 -6.16 -82.04 48.80
C GLU A 292 -4.71 -82.18 49.31
N MET A 293 -4.25 -81.38 50.29
CA MET A 293 -2.95 -81.52 50.98
C MET A 293 -2.87 -82.71 51.96
N LYS A 294 -3.86 -83.61 51.92
CA LYS A 294 -3.66 -85.02 52.28
C LYS A 294 -2.95 -85.83 51.18
N GLY A 295 -2.65 -85.23 50.03
CA GLY A 295 -2.14 -85.93 48.85
C GLY A 295 -1.15 -85.07 48.06
N LYS A 296 0.13 -85.21 48.41
CA LYS A 296 1.29 -85.07 47.50
C LYS A 296 1.69 -83.66 47.07
N ASN A 297 2.86 -83.27 47.57
CA ASN A 297 3.64 -82.13 47.14
C ASN A 297 4.90 -82.64 46.41
N LYS A 298 5.12 -82.25 45.14
CA LYS A 298 6.47 -82.07 44.57
C LYS A 298 6.43 -81.49 43.14
N LEU A 299 7.27 -80.47 42.97
CA LEU A 299 8.10 -80.13 41.79
C LEU A 299 7.58 -79.14 40.73
N LEU A 300 8.17 -77.94 40.85
CA LEU A 300 9.04 -77.23 39.88
C LEU A 300 8.45 -76.29 38.82
N GLN A 301 8.96 -75.06 38.96
CA GLN A 301 9.12 -73.95 38.03
C GLN A 301 9.87 -74.34 36.74
N SER A 302 9.57 -73.64 35.62
CA SER A 302 10.59 -72.90 34.83
C SER A 302 10.02 -72.11 33.64
N ASN A 303 10.35 -70.81 33.61
CA ASN A 303 10.77 -69.93 32.50
C ASN A 303 10.38 -70.21 31.03
N MET A 304 9.99 -69.15 30.30
CA MET A 304 10.50 -68.88 28.95
C MET A 304 10.39 -67.38 28.56
N LYS A 305 11.53 -66.81 28.14
CA LYS A 305 11.64 -65.57 27.34
C LYS A 305 11.40 -65.91 25.87
N VAL A 306 10.73 -65.03 25.12
CA VAL A 306 10.80 -64.96 23.65
C VAL A 306 10.90 -63.50 23.23
N ALA A 307 11.87 -63.23 22.36
CA ALA A 307 12.19 -61.96 21.75
C ALA A 307 11.45 -61.76 20.42
N GLU A 308 11.22 -60.48 20.08
CA GLU A 308 11.23 -59.84 18.75
C GLU A 308 10.28 -60.32 17.62
N LEU A 309 9.60 -59.36 16.96
CA LEU A 309 9.93 -58.90 15.59
C LEU A 309 8.93 -57.86 15.00
N LEU A 310 9.48 -56.96 14.16
CA LEU A 310 8.89 -56.06 13.11
C LEU A 310 8.70 -54.54 13.42
N PRO A 311 8.74 -53.63 12.42
CA PRO A 311 9.84 -53.36 11.47
C PRO A 311 10.14 -51.85 11.22
N GLY A 312 11.28 -51.63 10.54
CA GLY A 312 11.93 -50.39 10.09
C GLY A 312 11.10 -49.17 9.66
N VAL A 313 11.41 -48.05 10.31
CA VAL A 313 11.20 -46.68 9.80
C VAL A 313 12.56 -46.15 9.34
N LEU A 314 12.67 -45.75 8.07
CA LEU A 314 13.83 -45.05 7.51
C LEU A 314 14.05 -43.71 8.24
N LYS A 315 14.83 -43.73 9.33
CA LYS A 315 15.42 -42.53 9.93
C LYS A 315 16.66 -42.16 9.11
N CYS A 316 16.51 -41.24 8.15
CA CYS A 316 17.64 -40.46 7.67
C CYS A 316 18.11 -39.53 8.80
N ASN A 317 18.89 -40.06 9.74
CA ASN A 317 19.65 -39.26 10.71
C ASN A 317 20.86 -38.66 10.00
N LEU A 318 20.65 -37.65 9.15
CA LEU A 318 21.74 -36.75 8.81
C LEU A 318 22.00 -35.88 10.05
N PRO A 319 23.18 -35.93 10.69
CA PRO A 319 23.48 -35.11 11.86
C PRO A 319 23.77 -33.66 11.41
N LEU A 320 22.77 -33.00 10.83
CA LEU A 320 22.86 -31.59 10.45
C LEU A 320 22.79 -30.76 11.72
N LYS A 321 23.84 -29.97 11.98
CA LYS A 321 23.86 -28.97 13.04
C LYS A 321 23.68 -27.61 12.41
N TRP A 322 22.63 -26.91 12.81
CA TRP A 322 22.46 -25.50 12.49
C TRP A 322 23.51 -24.70 13.24
N LYS A 323 24.24 -23.83 12.54
CA LYS A 323 25.20 -22.91 13.12
C LYS A 323 24.76 -21.49 12.80
N THR A 324 24.64 -20.66 13.83
CA THR A 324 24.41 -19.22 13.66
C THR A 324 25.67 -18.58 13.08
N THR A 325 25.48 -17.71 12.09
CA THR A 325 26.55 -16.89 11.50
C THR A 325 26.35 -15.42 11.85
N THR A 326 27.16 -14.51 11.30
CA THR A 326 27.05 -13.06 11.49
C THR A 326 25.62 -12.59 11.28
N GLU A 327 25.06 -11.90 12.28
CA GLU A 327 23.72 -11.35 12.17
C GLU A 327 23.62 -10.32 11.03
N MET A 328 22.48 -10.34 10.33
CA MET A 328 22.15 -9.33 9.34
C MET A 328 21.98 -7.95 10.00
N LEU A 329 22.41 -6.91 9.30
CA LEU A 329 22.24 -5.51 9.71
C LEU A 329 20.76 -5.10 9.82
N MET A 330 19.87 -5.80 9.12
CA MET A 330 18.45 -5.51 9.02
C MET A 330 17.63 -6.79 9.22
N GLY A 331 16.38 -6.64 9.66
CA GLY A 331 15.44 -7.75 9.75
C GLY A 331 14.61 -7.87 8.48
N PRO A 332 14.99 -8.75 7.52
CA PRO A 332 14.16 -8.99 6.35
C PRO A 332 12.85 -9.68 6.75
N MET A 333 11.73 -9.11 6.33
CA MET A 333 10.44 -9.79 6.32
C MET A 333 10.06 -10.08 4.87
N ILE A 334 9.67 -11.32 4.58
CA ILE A 334 9.19 -11.72 3.24
C ILE A 334 10.29 -11.49 2.18
N ALA A 335 11.55 -11.72 2.54
CA ALA A 335 12.67 -11.61 1.60
C ALA A 335 12.87 -12.90 0.81
N GLN A 336 13.49 -12.75 -0.35
CA GLN A 336 13.98 -13.82 -1.19
C GLN A 336 15.49 -13.95 -0.97
N ALA A 337 16.03 -15.15 -1.15
CA ALA A 337 17.45 -15.41 -1.07
C ALA A 337 17.93 -16.06 -2.37
N VAL A 338 19.03 -15.54 -2.92
CA VAL A 338 19.67 -16.06 -4.13
C VAL A 338 21.15 -16.29 -3.84
N VAL A 339 21.67 -17.44 -4.26
CA VAL A 339 23.09 -17.78 -4.13
C VAL A 339 23.75 -17.70 -5.50
N ILE A 340 24.85 -16.95 -5.59
CA ILE A 340 25.63 -16.77 -6.83
C ILE A 340 27.10 -16.91 -6.46
N GLY A 341 27.77 -17.92 -7.00
CA GLY A 341 29.11 -18.30 -6.56
C GLY A 341 29.17 -18.46 -5.03
N GLU A 342 30.06 -17.72 -4.39
CA GLU A 342 30.29 -17.76 -2.94
C GLU A 342 29.57 -16.65 -2.18
N LYS A 343 28.51 -16.08 -2.79
CA LYS A 343 27.75 -14.97 -2.23
C LYS A 343 26.28 -15.32 -2.06
N VAL A 344 25.69 -14.82 -0.98
CA VAL A 344 24.25 -14.90 -0.71
C VAL A 344 23.66 -13.51 -0.79
N TYR A 345 22.59 -13.34 -1.55
CA TYR A 345 21.86 -12.09 -1.73
C TYR A 345 20.48 -12.24 -1.08
N ILE A 346 20.10 -11.30 -0.20
CA ILE A 346 18.81 -11.30 0.50
C ILE A 346 18.09 -9.98 0.25
N GLY A 347 16.89 -10.00 -0.33
CA GLY A 347 16.19 -8.79 -0.75
C GLY A 347 14.76 -9.05 -1.24
N GLY A 348 14.13 -8.07 -1.91
CA GLY A 348 12.80 -8.22 -2.52
C GLY A 348 11.62 -8.21 -1.54
N GLY A 349 11.87 -7.92 -0.26
CA GLY A 349 10.87 -7.94 0.81
C GLY A 349 10.74 -6.62 1.56
N ASN A 350 10.08 -6.68 2.72
CA ASN A 350 10.00 -5.57 3.64
C ASN A 350 11.19 -5.62 4.61
N MET A 351 12.17 -4.74 4.42
CA MET A 351 13.32 -4.63 5.32
C MET A 351 12.99 -3.69 6.47
N SER A 352 13.05 -4.19 7.71
CA SER A 352 12.94 -3.35 8.90
C SER A 352 14.34 -2.93 9.37
N VAL A 353 14.55 -1.63 9.51
CA VAL A 353 15.74 -1.11 10.22
C VAL A 353 15.55 -1.46 11.69
N LYS A 354 16.43 -2.31 12.25
CA LYS A 354 16.42 -2.55 13.70
C LYS A 354 16.71 -1.21 14.37
N LYS A 355 15.73 -0.62 15.07
CA LYS A 355 16.00 0.51 15.96
C LYS A 355 17.01 0.03 16.99
N VAL A 356 18.25 0.52 16.92
CA VAL A 356 19.27 0.24 17.91
C VAL A 356 18.77 0.81 19.23
N ARG A 357 18.29 -0.06 20.13
CA ARG A 357 17.90 0.29 21.51
C ARG A 357 19.18 0.76 22.22
N GLY A 358 19.46 2.06 22.18
CA GLY A 358 20.65 2.60 22.85
C GLY A 358 20.96 4.07 22.58
N SER A 359 20.50 4.67 21.48
CA SER A 359 20.64 6.12 21.28
C SER A 359 19.45 6.84 21.89
N GLY A 360 19.70 7.54 23.00
CA GLY A 360 18.73 8.26 23.81
C GLY A 360 17.84 9.24 23.03
N GLU A 361 16.69 9.47 23.65
CA GLU A 361 15.52 10.21 23.19
C GLU A 361 15.84 11.63 22.71
N GLY A 362 15.34 11.95 21.52
CA GLY A 362 15.40 13.27 20.90
C GLY A 362 14.80 13.26 19.50
N MET A 363 13.57 12.72 19.35
CA MET A 363 12.90 12.62 18.06
C MET A 363 12.38 13.98 17.59
N VAL A 364 13.14 14.63 16.71
CA VAL A 364 12.59 15.59 15.74
C VAL A 364 12.03 14.76 14.57
N GLY A 365 10.72 14.51 14.59
CA GLY A 365 10.01 13.77 13.54
C GLY A 365 9.85 14.58 12.26
N GLY A 366 10.95 14.81 11.54
CA GLY A 366 10.97 15.57 10.31
C GLY A 366 11.48 14.75 9.13
N SER A 367 10.62 14.42 8.17
CA SER A 367 10.91 14.04 6.76
C SER A 367 11.85 12.85 6.44
N THR A 368 12.89 12.59 7.23
CA THR A 368 13.95 11.61 6.96
C THR A 368 13.47 10.16 7.11
N ASP A 369 12.47 9.93 7.97
CA ASP A 369 11.89 8.59 8.21
C ASP A 369 11.29 7.94 6.96
N ARG A 370 10.76 8.74 6.02
CA ARG A 370 10.13 8.21 4.80
C ARG A 370 11.17 7.74 3.79
N GLU A 371 12.20 8.54 3.55
CA GLU A 371 13.28 8.18 2.63
C GLU A 371 14.09 6.99 3.14
N GLU A 372 14.31 6.91 4.45
CA GLU A 372 15.05 5.80 5.06
C GLU A 372 14.26 4.49 4.98
N LYS A 373 12.94 4.52 5.24
CA LYS A 373 12.06 3.36 5.04
C LYS A 373 12.02 2.92 3.57
N VAL A 374 11.92 3.87 2.64
CA VAL A 374 11.92 3.58 1.21
C VAL A 374 13.24 2.92 0.79
N ARG A 375 14.38 3.47 1.21
CA ARG A 375 15.70 2.88 0.95
C ARG A 375 15.82 1.47 1.54
N ALA A 376 15.26 1.24 2.72
CA ALA A 376 15.23 -0.09 3.32
C ALA A 376 14.50 -1.10 2.42
N HIS A 377 13.32 -0.79 1.90
CA HIS A 377 12.56 -1.71 1.04
C HIS A 377 13.22 -1.98 -0.32
N CYS A 378 14.08 -1.08 -0.80
CA CYS A 378 14.90 -1.30 -2.01
C CYS A 378 16.21 -2.05 -1.70
N SER A 379 16.50 -2.41 -0.46
CA SER A 379 17.82 -2.94 -0.10
C SER A 379 17.95 -4.44 -0.38
N ILE A 380 19.09 -4.82 -0.96
CA ILE A 380 19.59 -6.19 -1.09
C ILE A 380 20.82 -6.31 -0.19
N LEU A 381 20.80 -7.23 0.75
CA LEU A 381 21.95 -7.58 1.58
C LEU A 381 22.78 -8.64 0.85
N GLU A 382 24.02 -8.30 0.51
CA GLU A 382 25.00 -9.27 0.01
C GLU A 382 25.87 -9.76 1.15
N TYR A 383 26.02 -11.08 1.25
CA TYR A 383 26.87 -11.78 2.19
C TYR A 383 27.97 -12.53 1.44
N SER A 384 29.23 -12.24 1.78
CA SER A 384 30.38 -12.98 1.25
C SER A 384 30.71 -14.15 2.18
N MET A 385 30.73 -15.37 1.63
CA MET A 385 31.18 -16.56 2.36
C MET A 385 32.72 -16.69 2.38
N THR A 386 33.41 -15.95 1.51
CA THR A 386 34.86 -15.92 1.40
C THR A 386 35.48 -14.65 1.96
N GLY A 387 36.68 -14.76 2.55
CA GLY A 387 37.50 -13.65 3.03
C GLY A 387 37.91 -13.77 4.51
N GLU A 388 38.43 -12.67 5.09
CA GLU A 388 38.83 -12.54 6.51
C GLU A 388 37.67 -12.65 7.51
N GLY A 389 36.45 -12.85 7.00
CA GLY A 389 35.30 -13.15 7.81
C GLY A 389 34.00 -12.88 7.07
N PRO A 390 32.89 -13.44 7.57
CA PRO A 390 31.56 -13.20 7.06
C PRO A 390 31.14 -11.72 7.20
N GLN A 391 31.05 -11.02 6.07
CA GLN A 391 30.67 -9.61 5.99
C GLN A 391 29.40 -9.40 5.18
N TRP A 392 28.53 -8.51 5.68
CA TRP A 392 27.32 -8.04 5.00
C TRP A 392 27.60 -6.68 4.36
N ARG A 393 27.16 -6.47 3.12
CA ARG A 393 27.06 -5.15 2.48
C ARG A 393 25.67 -4.91 1.92
N THR A 394 25.26 -3.65 1.85
CA THR A 394 23.95 -3.25 1.32
C THR A 394 24.08 -2.75 -0.11
N ILE A 395 23.21 -3.23 -0.98
CA ILE A 395 23.03 -2.83 -2.37
C ILE A 395 21.61 -2.25 -2.52
N VAL A 396 21.43 -1.17 -3.27
CA VAL A 396 20.12 -0.56 -3.50
C VAL A 396 19.59 -1.01 -4.86
N ALA A 397 18.46 -1.71 -4.88
CA ALA A 397 17.71 -2.12 -6.06
C ALA A 397 16.85 -0.98 -6.63
N PRO A 398 16.47 -1.05 -7.92
CA PRO A 398 15.68 0.02 -8.56
C PRO A 398 14.22 0.07 -8.10
N THR A 399 13.66 -1.04 -7.59
CA THR A 399 12.25 -1.15 -7.19
C THR A 399 12.13 -1.73 -5.78
N VAL A 400 10.93 -1.68 -5.20
CA VAL A 400 10.57 -2.38 -3.95
C VAL A 400 9.76 -3.63 -4.25
N PHE A 401 9.80 -4.64 -3.36
CA PHE A 401 9.02 -5.89 -3.49
C PHE A 401 9.17 -6.59 -4.86
N PHE A 402 10.39 -6.58 -5.38
CA PHE A 402 10.78 -7.27 -6.59
C PHE A 402 11.07 -8.75 -6.34
N ALA A 403 11.09 -9.55 -7.41
CA ALA A 403 11.66 -10.89 -7.38
C ALA A 403 13.16 -10.88 -7.67
N MET A 404 13.88 -11.85 -7.12
CA MET A 404 15.29 -12.10 -7.40
C MET A 404 15.50 -13.50 -7.96
N ALA A 405 16.43 -13.63 -8.92
CA ALA A 405 16.87 -14.92 -9.43
C ALA A 405 18.35 -14.89 -9.86
N ALA A 406 18.98 -16.07 -9.94
CA ALA A 406 20.30 -16.23 -10.54
C ALA A 406 20.16 -16.83 -11.95
N VAL A 407 20.66 -16.13 -12.96
CA VAL A 407 20.71 -16.63 -14.34
C VAL A 407 22.09 -16.33 -14.89
N ASP A 408 22.74 -17.33 -15.49
CA ASP A 408 24.10 -17.23 -16.01
C ASP A 408 25.11 -16.59 -15.02
N ASN A 409 24.99 -16.97 -13.74
CA ASN A 409 25.80 -16.44 -12.63
C ASN A 409 25.68 -14.92 -12.41
N GLN A 410 24.55 -14.32 -12.80
CA GLN A 410 24.22 -12.92 -12.60
C GLN A 410 22.96 -12.77 -11.75
N LEU A 411 22.93 -11.75 -10.90
CA LEU A 411 21.76 -11.43 -10.09
C LEU A 411 20.77 -10.64 -10.95
N ILE A 412 19.58 -11.19 -11.10
CA ILE A 412 18.47 -10.54 -11.79
C ILE A 412 17.44 -10.09 -10.76
N VAL A 413 16.91 -8.88 -10.97
CA VAL A 413 15.76 -8.30 -10.27
C VAL A 413 14.63 -8.10 -11.28
N ALA A 414 13.42 -8.58 -10.96
CA ALA A 414 12.26 -8.49 -11.84
C ALA A 414 11.02 -7.93 -11.11
N GLY A 415 10.37 -6.96 -11.75
CA GLY A 415 9.11 -6.36 -11.30
C GLY A 415 9.24 -5.53 -10.02
N GLY A 416 8.23 -5.60 -9.16
CA GLY A 416 8.11 -4.79 -7.96
C GLY A 416 7.31 -3.51 -8.19
N ALA A 417 7.55 -2.50 -7.38
CA ALA A 417 6.97 -1.17 -7.58
C ALA A 417 8.04 -0.09 -7.45
N ASP A 418 7.84 0.99 -8.20
CA ASP A 418 8.64 2.19 -8.04
C ASP A 418 8.41 2.78 -6.63
N PRO A 419 9.48 3.09 -5.88
CA PRO A 419 9.37 3.51 -4.48
C PRO A 419 8.57 4.81 -4.29
N ASP A 420 8.63 5.72 -5.26
CA ASP A 420 8.10 7.08 -5.15
C ASP A 420 6.67 7.17 -5.71
N THR A 421 6.47 6.64 -6.91
CA THR A 421 5.20 6.69 -7.65
C THR A 421 4.25 5.56 -7.28
N LYS A 422 4.75 4.48 -6.65
CA LYS A 422 4.02 3.23 -6.39
C LYS A 422 3.51 2.53 -7.64
N SER A 423 4.00 2.93 -8.82
CA SER A 423 3.67 2.25 -10.08
C SER A 423 4.28 0.86 -10.08
N VAL A 424 3.48 -0.14 -10.47
CA VAL A 424 3.95 -1.52 -10.57
C VAL A 424 4.84 -1.65 -11.80
N SER A 425 5.99 -2.30 -11.63
CA SER A 425 7.03 -2.39 -12.67
C SER A 425 6.94 -3.72 -13.43
N ASP A 426 7.23 -3.65 -14.71
CA ASP A 426 7.50 -4.77 -15.62
C ASP A 426 8.99 -4.94 -15.93
N GLN A 427 9.84 -4.10 -15.33
CA GLN A 427 11.26 -4.04 -15.68
C GLN A 427 12.04 -5.25 -15.14
N VAL A 428 13.06 -5.63 -15.89
CA VAL A 428 14.04 -6.65 -15.49
C VAL A 428 15.44 -6.05 -15.55
N SER A 429 16.12 -6.05 -14.40
CA SER A 429 17.43 -5.44 -14.22
C SER A 429 18.45 -6.48 -13.79
N ILE A 430 19.69 -6.34 -14.27
CA ILE A 430 20.83 -7.16 -13.86
C ILE A 430 21.78 -6.32 -13.03
N LEU A 431 22.28 -6.90 -11.94
CA LEU A 431 23.36 -6.32 -11.16
C LEU A 431 24.68 -6.38 -11.95
N GLY A 432 25.19 -5.23 -12.36
CA GLY A 432 26.53 -5.03 -12.89
C GLY A 432 27.42 -4.28 -11.91
N SER A 433 28.71 -4.18 -12.26
CA SER A 433 29.66 -3.32 -11.57
C SER A 433 30.50 -2.57 -12.59
N ASP A 434 30.66 -1.27 -12.37
CA ASP A 434 31.54 -0.40 -13.14
C ASP A 434 32.38 0.42 -12.15
N ASP A 435 33.71 0.30 -12.21
CA ASP A 435 34.63 0.97 -11.27
C ASP A 435 34.24 0.86 -9.78
N ASN A 436 33.90 -0.35 -9.30
CA ASN A 436 33.36 -0.64 -7.96
C ASN A 436 32.02 0.03 -7.62
N THR A 437 31.42 0.75 -8.56
CA THR A 437 30.07 1.30 -8.45
C THR A 437 29.08 0.23 -8.89
N ILE A 438 28.02 0.06 -8.11
CA ILE A 438 26.93 -0.83 -8.48
C ILE A 438 26.08 -0.15 -9.56
N ILE A 439 25.89 -0.84 -10.67
CA ILE A 439 25.01 -0.39 -11.76
C ILE A 439 23.92 -1.43 -12.00
N TRP A 440 22.70 -0.96 -12.26
CA TRP A 440 21.60 -1.82 -12.69
C TRP A 440 21.38 -1.64 -14.19
N ALA A 441 21.76 -2.65 -14.97
CA ALA A 441 21.56 -2.64 -16.42
C ALA A 441 20.20 -3.27 -16.75
N GLN A 442 19.54 -2.80 -17.82
CA GLN A 442 18.30 -3.38 -18.33
C GLN A 442 18.51 -3.97 -19.73
N PRO A 443 19.27 -5.08 -19.87
CA PRO A 443 19.62 -5.64 -21.17
C PRO A 443 18.50 -6.49 -21.80
N PHE A 444 17.42 -6.74 -21.06
CA PHE A 444 16.27 -7.56 -21.45
C PHE A 444 15.04 -6.70 -21.71
N PRO A 445 14.11 -7.14 -22.58
CA PRO A 445 12.82 -6.47 -22.73
C PRO A 445 12.02 -6.55 -21.43
N ALA A 446 11.13 -5.57 -21.24
CA ALA A 446 10.15 -5.57 -20.16
C ALA A 446 9.28 -6.84 -20.20
N MET A 447 8.87 -7.30 -19.01
CA MET A 447 7.89 -8.38 -18.86
C MET A 447 6.58 -8.00 -19.56
N PRO A 448 5.87 -8.95 -20.19
CA PRO A 448 4.55 -8.67 -20.75
C PRO A 448 3.54 -8.19 -19.70
N THR A 449 3.71 -8.59 -18.43
CA THR A 449 2.85 -8.17 -17.32
C THR A 449 3.65 -7.51 -16.19
N ALA A 450 3.36 -6.24 -15.90
CA ALA A 450 3.85 -5.54 -14.71
C ALA A 450 3.31 -6.19 -13.44
N ARG A 451 4.17 -6.46 -12.45
CA ARG A 451 3.78 -7.25 -11.27
C ARG A 451 4.54 -6.84 -10.00
N TYR A 452 3.78 -6.67 -8.92
CA TYR A 452 4.23 -6.39 -7.57
C TYR A 452 4.30 -7.66 -6.74
N ALA A 453 5.36 -7.80 -5.92
CA ALA A 453 5.66 -9.00 -5.15
C ALA A 453 5.61 -10.32 -5.96
N PRO A 454 6.23 -10.38 -7.16
CA PRO A 454 6.35 -11.63 -7.89
C PRO A 454 7.37 -12.56 -7.23
N SER A 455 7.43 -13.80 -7.71
CA SER A 455 8.55 -14.70 -7.44
C SER A 455 9.23 -15.07 -8.74
N ALA A 456 10.54 -15.24 -8.71
CA ALA A 456 11.32 -15.61 -9.88
C ALA A 456 12.24 -16.80 -9.57
N ILE A 457 12.55 -17.57 -10.61
CA ILE A 457 13.54 -18.63 -10.54
C ILE A 457 14.31 -18.69 -11.85
N GLY A 458 15.62 -18.88 -11.75
CA GLY A 458 16.50 -19.06 -12.89
C GLY A 458 16.85 -20.53 -13.11
N TYR A 459 16.88 -20.96 -14.37
CA TYR A 459 17.35 -22.29 -14.75
C TYR A 459 18.12 -22.21 -16.06
N LYS A 460 19.45 -22.38 -15.98
CA LYS A 460 20.36 -22.19 -17.12
C LYS A 460 20.13 -20.79 -17.73
N ARG A 461 19.72 -20.72 -19.01
CA ARG A 461 19.39 -19.49 -19.74
C ARG A 461 17.97 -18.97 -19.55
N TRP A 462 17.16 -19.64 -18.74
CA TRP A 462 15.75 -19.31 -18.57
C TRP A 462 15.52 -18.59 -17.26
N LEU A 463 14.69 -17.54 -17.31
CA LEU A 463 14.15 -16.86 -16.15
C LEU A 463 12.63 -17.06 -16.17
N ALA A 464 12.08 -17.75 -15.18
CA ALA A 464 10.64 -17.83 -14.98
C ALA A 464 10.21 -16.83 -13.91
N VAL A 465 9.22 -16.00 -14.22
CA VAL A 465 8.59 -15.06 -13.29
C VAL A 465 7.12 -15.42 -13.13
N VAL A 466 6.71 -15.59 -11.88
CA VAL A 466 5.47 -16.26 -11.51
C VAL A 466 4.67 -15.38 -10.57
N ARG A 467 3.36 -15.27 -10.85
CA ARG A 467 2.38 -14.59 -9.98
C ARG A 467 2.75 -13.13 -9.67
N GLY A 468 2.26 -12.60 -8.55
CA GLY A 468 2.35 -11.21 -8.16
C GLY A 468 0.97 -10.56 -8.17
N SER A 469 0.94 -9.23 -8.14
CA SER A 469 -0.29 -8.43 -8.25
C SER A 469 -0.06 -7.27 -9.22
N VAL A 470 -1.08 -6.86 -9.97
CA VAL A 470 -1.00 -5.64 -10.81
C VAL A 470 -1.13 -4.35 -9.99
N THR A 471 -1.46 -4.47 -8.70
CA THR A 471 -1.57 -3.36 -7.75
C THR A 471 -0.77 -3.63 -6.46
N PRO A 472 -0.15 -2.61 -5.84
CA PRO A 472 0.61 -2.79 -4.60
C PRO A 472 -0.21 -3.22 -3.36
N ASP A 473 -1.52 -2.99 -3.38
CA ASP A 473 -2.47 -3.38 -2.33
C ASP A 473 -2.86 -4.87 -2.34
N HIS A 474 -2.37 -5.62 -3.34
CA HIS A 474 -2.66 -7.04 -3.54
C HIS A 474 -4.11 -7.37 -3.92
N GLU A 475 -4.92 -6.39 -4.35
CA GLU A 475 -6.33 -6.64 -4.72
C GLU A 475 -6.48 -7.50 -5.99
N ASN A 476 -5.46 -7.50 -6.86
CA ASN A 476 -5.53 -8.14 -8.17
C ASN A 476 -4.38 -9.15 -8.35
N PRO A 477 -4.43 -10.30 -7.63
CA PRO A 477 -3.42 -11.35 -7.76
C PRO A 477 -3.43 -11.95 -9.16
N LEU A 478 -2.24 -12.34 -9.63
CA LEU A 478 -2.02 -12.96 -10.94
C LEU A 478 -1.81 -14.47 -10.79
N ASP A 479 -2.26 -15.24 -11.78
CA ASP A 479 -1.94 -16.66 -11.99
C ASP A 479 -0.92 -16.88 -13.13
N VAL A 480 -0.48 -15.79 -13.77
CA VAL A 480 0.36 -15.82 -14.97
C VAL A 480 1.80 -16.26 -14.66
N VAL A 481 2.31 -17.15 -15.51
CA VAL A 481 3.72 -17.57 -15.59
C VAL A 481 4.30 -17.04 -16.90
N GLU A 482 5.38 -16.26 -16.80
CA GLU A 482 6.12 -15.72 -17.94
C GLU A 482 7.57 -16.19 -17.88
N GLU A 483 8.09 -16.64 -19.02
CA GLU A 483 9.43 -17.20 -19.15
C GLU A 483 10.24 -16.35 -20.12
N LEU A 484 11.41 -15.86 -19.70
CA LEU A 484 12.36 -15.17 -20.56
C LEU A 484 13.48 -16.13 -20.94
N ASP A 485 13.71 -16.29 -22.25
CA ASP A 485 14.94 -16.88 -22.77
C ASP A 485 16.00 -15.76 -22.85
N THR A 486 17.01 -15.79 -21.98
CA THR A 486 18.04 -14.73 -21.93
C THR A 486 18.91 -14.69 -23.18
N SER A 487 18.97 -15.78 -23.95
CA SER A 487 19.76 -15.86 -25.18
C SER A 487 19.07 -15.18 -26.36
N SER A 488 17.76 -15.41 -26.52
CA SER A 488 16.97 -14.76 -27.58
C SER A 488 16.35 -13.43 -27.14
N LYS A 489 16.37 -13.14 -25.85
CA LYS A 489 15.73 -11.97 -25.22
C LYS A 489 14.24 -11.88 -25.56
N GLN A 490 13.54 -13.01 -25.51
CA GLN A 490 12.11 -13.09 -25.78
C GLN A 490 11.35 -13.68 -24.60
N TRP A 491 10.20 -13.09 -24.31
CA TRP A 491 9.25 -13.57 -23.33
C TRP A 491 8.26 -14.56 -23.95
N TYR A 492 7.97 -15.62 -23.22
CA TYR A 492 6.99 -16.64 -23.54
C TYR A 492 5.97 -16.71 -22.40
N LYS A 493 4.70 -16.92 -22.75
CA LYS A 493 3.66 -17.16 -21.76
C LYS A 493 3.52 -18.66 -21.57
N ALA A 494 3.79 -19.14 -20.35
CA ALA A 494 3.58 -20.54 -20.00
C ALA A 494 2.15 -20.77 -19.50
N SER A 495 1.83 -22.03 -19.20
CA SER A 495 0.53 -22.39 -18.62
C SER A 495 0.32 -21.64 -17.28
N PRO A 496 -0.84 -20.99 -17.09
CA PRO A 496 -1.13 -20.30 -15.84
C PRO A 496 -1.24 -21.31 -14.69
N LEU A 497 -1.04 -20.82 -13.46
CA LEU A 497 -1.24 -21.61 -12.27
C LEU A 497 -2.75 -21.82 -11.98
N PRO A 498 -3.14 -22.88 -11.26
CA PRO A 498 -4.56 -23.19 -11.03
C PRO A 498 -5.35 -22.12 -10.28
N SER A 499 -4.66 -21.27 -9.52
CA SER A 499 -5.26 -20.17 -8.77
C SER A 499 -4.36 -18.94 -8.74
N PRO A 500 -4.92 -17.72 -8.82
CA PRO A 500 -4.19 -16.49 -8.57
C PRO A 500 -3.76 -16.41 -7.11
N THR A 501 -2.47 -16.15 -6.84
CA THR A 501 -2.00 -15.83 -5.49
C THR A 501 -0.85 -14.83 -5.57
N ILE A 502 -0.42 -14.30 -4.43
CA ILE A 502 0.82 -13.51 -4.31
C ILE A 502 1.90 -14.34 -3.62
N ARG A 503 3.17 -13.96 -3.81
CA ARG A 503 4.32 -14.47 -3.04
C ARG A 503 4.46 -16.00 -2.97
N PRO A 504 4.40 -16.75 -4.09
CA PRO A 504 4.68 -18.18 -4.06
C PRO A 504 6.15 -18.47 -3.76
N SER A 505 6.45 -19.64 -3.19
CA SER A 505 7.82 -20.16 -3.16
C SER A 505 8.08 -20.99 -4.41
N LEU A 506 9.25 -20.82 -5.04
CA LEU A 506 9.67 -21.57 -6.22
C LEU A 506 10.96 -22.34 -5.91
N ALA A 507 11.07 -23.56 -6.44
CA ALA A 507 12.28 -24.37 -6.41
C ALA A 507 12.31 -25.27 -7.66
N ILE A 508 13.51 -25.60 -8.14
CA ILE A 508 13.76 -26.51 -9.27
C ILE A 508 14.65 -27.65 -8.80
#